data_AF-A0A0Q5TFU1-F1
#
_entry.id   AF-A0A0Q5TFU1-F1
#
_cell.length_a   1.000
_cell.length_b   1.000
_cell.length_c   1.000
_cell.angle_alpha   90.00
_cell.angle_beta   90.00
_cell.angle_gamma   90.00
#
_symmetry.space_group_name_H-M   'P 1'
#
loop_
_entity.id
_entity.type
_entity.pdbx_description
1 polymer ?
#
loop_
_entity_poly.entity_id
_entity_poly.type
_entity_poly.pdbx_seq_one_letter_code
_entity_poly.pdbx_strand_id
1 'polypeptide(L)'
;MVAFYLILLGVYFHYSRSKYCPSYLIKIPVKSARIAGNVLLLAGTVRFVYHEEWASGLLLSLVACGLAMTLIPFTAVLGKRYFIILTVLVHILLVADIFTYAS
;
A
#
# COMPACT_ATOMS: atom_id res chain seq x y z
N MET A 1 3.88 -0.30 10.44
CA MET A 1 3.38 0.93 9.75
C MET A 1 4.14 1.35 8.50
N VAL A 2 5.42 1.75 8.58
CA VAL A 2 6.16 2.29 7.41
C VAL A 2 6.24 1.29 6.26
N ALA A 3 6.43 0.01 6.56
CA ALA A 3 6.48 -1.06 5.54
C ALA A 3 5.19 -1.14 4.71
N PHE A 4 4.03 -1.06 5.34
CA PHE A 4 2.74 -1.06 4.66
C PHE A 4 2.57 0.17 3.76
N TYR A 5 2.96 1.36 4.23
CA TYR A 5 2.91 2.58 3.40
C TYR A 5 3.84 2.52 2.19
N LEU A 6 5.03 1.93 2.34
CA LEU A 6 5.94 1.71 1.23
C LEU A 6 5.32 0.77 0.19
N ILE A 7 4.67 -0.32 0.64
CA ILE A 7 3.95 -1.23 -0.26
C ILE A 7 2.80 -0.50 -0.95
N LEU A 8 1.94 0.20 -0.19
CA LEU A 8 0.80 0.95 -0.71
C LEU A 8 1.24 1.98 -1.77
N LEU A 9 2.30 2.74 -1.49
CA LEU A 9 2.87 3.71 -2.40
C LEU A 9 3.45 3.01 -3.64
N GLY A 10 4.15 1.89 -3.46
CA GLY A 10 4.66 1.07 -4.55
C GLY A 10 3.57 0.58 -5.50
N VAL A 11 2.46 0.07 -4.94
CA VAL A 11 1.27 -0.34 -5.72
C VAL A 11 0.62 0.88 -6.38
N TYR A 12 0.54 2.03 -5.71
CA TYR A 12 0.01 3.26 -6.28
C TYR A 12 0.79 3.72 -7.51
N PHE A 13 2.12 3.68 -7.44
CA PHE A 13 2.99 4.02 -8.57
C PHE A 13 2.83 3.07 -9.77
N HIS A 14 2.50 1.80 -9.51
CA HIS A 14 2.12 0.86 -10.58
C HIS A 14 0.73 1.15 -11.14
N TYR A 15 -0.23 1.43 -10.26
CA TYR A 15 -1.62 1.68 -10.63
C TYR A 15 -1.84 3.02 -11.32
N SER A 16 -0.96 4.01 -11.11
CA SER A 16 -1.07 5.33 -11.75
C SER A 16 -0.99 5.27 -13.28
N ARG A 17 -0.54 4.14 -13.83
CA ARG A 17 -0.50 3.82 -15.27
C ARG A 17 -1.79 3.17 -15.80
N SER A 18 -2.64 2.65 -14.91
CA SER A 18 -3.86 1.96 -15.29
C SER A 18 -4.86 2.90 -15.95
N LYS A 19 -5.60 2.41 -16.95
CA LYS A 19 -6.72 3.13 -17.57
C LYS A 19 -7.80 3.52 -16.54
N TYR A 20 -7.87 2.75 -15.45
CA TYR A 20 -8.80 2.95 -14.34
C TYR A 20 -8.25 3.86 -13.24
N CYS A 21 -7.08 4.48 -13.44
CA CYS A 21 -6.54 5.45 -12.49
C CYS A 21 -7.49 6.65 -12.39
N PRO A 22 -8.00 6.97 -11.19
CA PRO A 22 -8.94 8.07 -11.02
C PRO A 22 -8.34 9.41 -11.46
N SER A 23 -9.14 10.23 -12.14
CA SER A 23 -8.68 11.53 -12.66
C SER A 23 -8.24 12.53 -11.59
N TYR A 24 -8.70 12.34 -10.35
CA TYR A 24 -8.32 13.15 -9.19
C TYR A 24 -6.98 12.75 -8.56
N LEU A 25 -6.37 11.65 -8.97
CA LEU A 25 -5.07 11.19 -8.48
C LEU A 25 -3.94 11.63 -9.43
N ILE A 26 -2.82 12.06 -8.86
CA ILE A 26 -1.67 12.57 -9.62
C ILE A 26 -1.04 11.42 -10.42
N LYS A 27 -1.04 11.55 -11.74
CA LYS A 27 -0.37 10.62 -12.64
C LYS A 27 1.13 10.91 -12.65
N ILE A 28 1.93 9.96 -12.19
CA ILE A 28 3.39 10.07 -12.14
C ILE A 28 3.98 9.68 -13.50
N PRO A 29 5.02 10.40 -13.99
CA PRO A 29 5.62 10.13 -15.29
C PRO A 29 6.09 8.67 -15.47
N VAL A 30 5.88 8.19 -16.69
CA VAL A 30 5.80 6.76 -17.04
C VAL A 30 7.09 5.98 -16.76
N LYS A 31 8.28 6.58 -16.97
CA LYS A 31 9.57 5.87 -16.81
C LYS A 31 10.03 5.78 -15.36
N SER A 32 9.90 6.86 -14.58
CA SER A 32 10.31 6.87 -13.18
C SER A 32 9.34 6.11 -12.28
N ALA A 33 8.05 6.11 -12.62
CA ALA A 33 7.03 5.51 -11.76
C ALA A 33 7.21 4.00 -11.54
N ARG A 34 7.58 3.25 -12.60
CA ARG A 34 7.75 1.80 -12.52
C ARG A 34 8.95 1.39 -11.66
N ILE A 35 10.07 2.09 -11.82
CA ILE A 35 11.30 1.81 -11.07
C ILE A 35 11.08 2.19 -9.61
N ALA A 36 10.54 3.39 -9.35
CA ALA A 36 10.21 3.83 -8.00
C ALA A 36 9.21 2.89 -7.32
N GLY A 37 8.15 2.46 -8.03
CA GLY A 37 7.17 1.52 -7.50
C GLY A 37 7.77 0.17 -7.09
N ASN A 38 8.63 -0.40 -7.93
CA ASN A 38 9.34 -1.65 -7.62
C ASN A 38 10.27 -1.51 -6.41
N VAL A 39 11.02 -0.41 -6.33
CA VAL A 39 11.93 -0.14 -5.19
C VAL A 39 11.13 0.00 -3.89
N LEU A 40 10.00 0.70 -3.93
CA LEU A 40 9.12 0.87 -2.77
C LEU A 40 8.49 -0.45 -2.30
N LEU A 41 8.05 -1.29 -3.24
CA LEU A 41 7.54 -2.64 -2.92
C LEU A 41 8.63 -3.49 -2.24
N LEU A 42 9.82 -3.55 -2.84
CA LEU A 42 10.96 -4.28 -2.28
C LEU A 42 11.34 -3.76 -0.90
N ALA A 43 11.43 -2.44 -0.72
CA ALA A 43 11.76 -1.82 0.56
C ALA A 43 10.71 -2.14 1.63
N GLY A 44 9.42 -2.14 1.28
CA GLY A 44 8.34 -2.53 2.16
C GLY A 44 8.40 -3.99 2.58
N THR A 45 8.60 -4.91 1.62
CA THR A 45 8.74 -6.35 1.87
C THR A 45 9.96 -6.66 2.75
N VAL A 46 11.13 -6.09 2.42
CA VAL A 46 12.36 -6.28 3.21
C VAL A 46 12.14 -5.80 4.64
N ARG A 47 11.44 -4.69 4.84
CA ARG A 47 11.16 -4.17 6.18
C ARG A 47 10.21 -5.06 6.99
N PHE A 48 9.22 -5.70 6.35
CA PHE A 48 8.38 -6.70 7.00
C PHE A 48 9.19 -7.94 7.42
N VAL A 49 10.02 -8.46 6.52
CA VAL A 49 10.88 -9.62 6.78
C VAL A 49 11.90 -9.35 7.89
N TYR A 50 12.43 -8.13 7.96
CA TYR A 50 13.39 -7.76 9.01
C TYR A 50 12.76 -7.65 10.40
N HIS A 51 11.47 -7.30 10.50
CA HIS A 51 10.81 -7.05 11.79
C HIS A 51 10.07 -8.28 12.35
N GLU A 52 9.47 -9.09 11.48
CA GLU A 52 8.53 -10.17 11.86
C GLU A 52 9.12 -11.57 11.58
N GLU A 53 10.43 -11.69 11.38
CA GLU A 53 11.11 -12.90 10.91
C GLU A 53 10.71 -13.32 9.48
N TRP A 54 11.47 -14.27 8.91
CA TRP A 54 11.44 -14.51 7.47
C TRP A 54 10.07 -15.00 6.95
N ALA A 55 9.48 -16.00 7.60
CA ALA A 55 8.24 -16.62 7.12
C ALA A 55 7.01 -15.73 7.39
N SER A 56 6.86 -15.24 8.62
CA SER A 56 5.72 -14.39 9.00
C SER A 56 5.80 -13.03 8.32
N GLY A 57 6.99 -12.44 8.21
CA GLY A 57 7.20 -11.19 7.47
C GLY A 57 6.89 -11.30 5.97
N LEU A 58 7.25 -12.43 5.33
CA LEU A 58 6.85 -12.68 3.94
C LEU A 58 5.33 -12.78 3.78
N LEU A 59 4.66 -13.56 4.65
CA LEU A 59 3.20 -13.71 4.64
C LEU A 59 2.50 -12.36 4.86
N LEU A 60 2.95 -11.57 5.84
CA LEU A 60 2.43 -10.23 6.11
C LEU A 60 2.64 -9.28 4.92
N SER A 61 3.80 -9.34 4.26
CA SER A 61 4.06 -8.53 3.07
C SER A 61 3.14 -8.89 1.89
N LEU A 62 2.82 -10.18 1.72
CA LEU A 62 1.88 -10.69 0.72
C LEU A 62 0.46 -10.21 0.99
N VAL A 63 0.02 -10.31 2.25
CA VAL A 63 -1.30 -9.81 2.68
C VAL A 63 -1.38 -8.29 2.48
N ALA A 64 -0.34 -7.54 2.89
CA ALA A 64 -0.25 -6.10 2.68
C ALA A 64 -0.30 -5.72 1.19
N CYS A 65 0.39 -6.47 0.33
CA CYS A 65 0.35 -6.31 -1.12
C CYS A 65 -1.06 -6.58 -1.68
N GLY A 66 -1.73 -7.65 -1.26
CA GLY A 66 -3.10 -7.97 -1.68
C GLY A 66 -4.10 -6.90 -1.24
N LEU A 67 -3.96 -6.41 -0.02
CA LEU A 67 -4.78 -5.33 0.51
C LEU A 67 -4.53 -4.02 -0.25
N ALA A 68 -3.29 -3.67 -0.57
CA ALA A 68 -2.96 -2.50 -1.38
C ALA A 68 -3.49 -2.63 -2.83
N MET A 69 -3.33 -3.79 -3.45
CA MET A 69 -3.82 -4.07 -4.80
C MET A 69 -5.34 -4.09 -4.91
N THR A 70 -6.06 -4.33 -3.82
CA THR A 70 -7.53 -4.22 -3.78
C THR A 70 -7.98 -2.80 -3.45
N LEU A 71 -7.34 -2.15 -2.47
CA LEU A 71 -7.68 -0.79 -2.06
C LEU A 71 -7.72 0.17 -3.24
N ILE A 72 -6.66 0.19 -4.05
CA ILE A 72 -6.51 1.19 -5.10
C ILE A 72 -7.57 1.06 -6.20
N PRO A 73 -7.88 -0.11 -6.79
CA PRO A 73 -9.00 -0.23 -7.72
C PRO A 73 -10.37 0.02 -7.09
N PHE A 74 -10.58 -0.32 -5.81
CA PHE A 74 -11.82 0.04 -5.12
C PHE A 74 -12.06 1.57 -5.11
N THR A 75 -10.99 2.36 -5.12
CA THR A 75 -11.08 3.84 -5.13
C THR A 75 -11.46 4.41 -6.48
N ALA A 76 -11.15 3.69 -7.55
CA ALA A 76 -11.61 4.00 -8.89
C ALA A 76 -13.12 3.76 -9.04
N VAL A 77 -13.66 2.77 -8.34
CA VAL A 77 -15.08 2.40 -8.42
C VAL A 77 -15.96 3.22 -7.46
N LEU A 78 -15.55 3.37 -6.20
CA LEU A 78 -16.38 3.97 -5.14
C LEU A 78 -16.27 5.51 -5.07
N GLY A 79 -15.27 6.10 -5.73
CA GLY A 79 -15.05 7.55 -5.73
C GLY A 79 -14.26 8.09 -4.53
N LYS A 80 -13.97 9.39 -4.59
CA LYS A 80 -12.97 10.06 -3.73
C LYS A 80 -13.26 9.97 -2.22
N ARG A 81 -14.54 10.07 -1.81
CA ARG A 81 -14.92 10.04 -0.39
C ARG A 81 -14.63 8.68 0.24
N TYR A 82 -14.96 7.60 -0.46
CA TYR A 82 -14.71 6.25 0.01
C TYR A 82 -13.21 5.93 0.07
N PHE A 83 -12.39 6.47 -0.84
CA PHE A 83 -10.93 6.34 -0.74
C PHE A 83 -10.36 6.92 0.54
N ILE A 84 -10.78 8.15 0.89
CA ILE A 84 -10.31 8.83 2.10
C ILE A 84 -10.75 8.04 3.33
N ILE A 85 -12.03 7.64 3.39
CA ILE A 85 -12.57 6.85 4.51
C ILE A 85 -11.83 5.52 4.64
N LEU A 86 -11.60 4.81 3.54
CA LEU A 86 -10.94 3.50 3.55
C LEU A 86 -9.46 3.63 3.96
N THR A 87 -8.78 4.69 3.51
CA THR A 87 -7.40 4.98 3.90
C THR A 87 -7.30 5.36 5.37
N VAL A 88 -8.24 6.17 5.87
CA VAL A 88 -8.35 6.53 7.29
C VAL A 88 -8.66 5.29 8.13
N LEU A 89 -9.56 4.42 7.69
CA LEU A 89 -9.90 3.18 8.37
C LEU A 89 -8.69 2.24 8.45
N VAL A 90 -7.96 2.06 7.35
CA VAL A 90 -6.70 1.29 7.32
C VAL A 90 -5.67 1.91 8.25
N HIS A 91 -5.57 3.25 8.30
CA HIS A 91 -4.67 3.94 9.22
C HIS A 91 -5.06 3.70 10.69
N ILE A 92 -6.34 3.80 11.02
CA ILE A 92 -6.86 3.53 12.37
C ILE A 92 -6.61 2.08 12.77
N LEU A 93 -6.86 1.11 11.90
CA LEU A 93 -6.60 -0.31 12.15
C LEU A 93 -5.10 -0.56 12.38
N LEU A 94 -4.22 0.06 11.58
CA LEU A 94 -2.78 -0.01 11.78
C LEU A 94 -2.33 0.64 13.10
N VAL A 95 -2.97 1.74 13.52
CA VAL A 95 -2.70 2.39 14.81
C VAL A 95 -3.18 1.53 15.97
N ALA A 96 -4.37 0.95 15.86
CA ALA A 96 -4.90 0.04 16.87
C ALA A 96 -3.99 -1.19 17.04
N ASP A 97 -3.48 -1.76 15.95
CA ASP A 97 -2.53 -2.87 15.96
C ASP A 97 -1.28 -2.57 16.80
N ILE A 98 -0.71 -1.36 16.71
CA ILE A 98 0.41 -0.92 17.56
C ILE A 98 0.05 -0.97 19.04
N PHE A 99 -1.14 -0.51 19.42
CA PHE A 99 -1.55 -0.48 20.82
C PHE A 99 -1.78 -1.87 21.39
N THR A 100 -2.27 -2.81 20.57
CA THR A 100 -2.40 -4.23 20.96
C THR A 100 -1.07 -4.97 21.00
N TYR A 101 -0.07 -4.59 20.19
CA TYR A 101 1.26 -5.22 20.24
C TYR A 101 2.17 -4.61 21.32
N ALA A 102 1.86 -3.40 21.80
CA ALA A 102 2.58 -2.71 22.87
C ALA A 102 2.07 -3.03 24.28
N SER A 103 0.97 -3.78 24.42
CA SER A 103 0.39 -4.28 25.68
C SER A 103 0.77 -5.73 25.94
#